data_AF-A0A3M7SW25-F1
#
_entry.id   AF-A0A3M7SW25-F1
#
_cell.length_a   1.000
_cell.length_b   1.000
_cell.length_c   1.000
_cell.angle_alpha   90.00
_cell.angle_beta   90.00
_cell.angle_gamma   90.00
#
_symmetry.space_group_name_H-M   'P 1'
#
loop_
_entity.id
_entity.type
_entity.pdbx_description
1 polymer ?
#
loop_
_entity_poly.entity_id
_entity_poly.type
_entity_poly.pdbx_seq_one_letter_code
_entity_poly.pdbx_strand_id
1 'polypeptide(L)'
;MITSHLSLLLTFILVLGANAIQYISTPFPKTNKDGSISIVTQEGKLDTSELDFEELFFEVIHPKEISYTFRIKLAKGFGSSFQKPLENVKLIPTEPYNACGSILNGDKIRGNVAFVVRGDCSFTTKAVNSENVGAAALIITDNDPLNEMMIDMVGDDTQRVVNIPSVYLPWKDGYMIKKTIDKAHSGFALLGPNGEC
;
A
#
# COMPACT_ATOMS: atom_id res chain seq x y z
N MET A 1 -44.67 7.99 37.58
CA MET A 1 -44.52 8.00 36.10
C MET A 1 -43.09 7.55 35.81
N ILE A 2 -42.79 6.47 35.08
CA ILE A 2 -43.20 6.11 33.69
C ILE A 2 -42.42 6.96 32.67
N THR A 3 -41.59 6.46 31.74
CA THR A 3 -40.95 5.12 31.50
C THR A 3 -39.88 5.26 30.39
N SER A 4 -38.86 4.36 30.34
CA SER A 4 -38.11 3.88 29.12
C SER A 4 -37.39 4.93 28.22
N HIS A 5 -36.47 4.66 27.27
CA HIS A 5 -35.52 3.59 26.87
C HIS A 5 -34.54 4.26 25.84
N LEU A 6 -33.43 3.70 25.31
CA LEU A 6 -32.74 2.40 25.35
C LEU A 6 -31.21 2.72 25.23
N SER A 7 -30.33 2.35 26.16
CA SER A 7 -29.51 1.12 26.13
C SER A 7 -28.94 0.68 24.76
N LEU A 8 -27.63 0.84 24.57
CA LEU A 8 -26.78 -0.21 23.97
C LEU A 8 -25.47 -0.27 24.79
N LEU A 9 -25.15 -1.44 25.35
CA LEU A 9 -23.99 -1.60 26.25
C LEU A 9 -22.71 -1.88 25.45
N LEU A 10 -21.59 -1.30 25.89
CA LEU A 10 -20.27 -1.79 25.52
C LEU A 10 -19.89 -2.98 26.44
N THR A 11 -20.56 -4.12 26.23
CA THR A 11 -20.44 -5.29 27.11
C THR A 11 -19.08 -5.97 26.92
N PHE A 12 -18.12 -5.69 27.80
CA PHE A 12 -16.88 -6.47 27.92
C PHE A 12 -17.22 -7.89 28.39
N ILE A 13 -17.37 -8.84 27.46
CA ILE A 13 -17.55 -10.26 27.79
C ILE A 13 -16.19 -10.86 28.10
N LEU A 14 -15.84 -10.91 29.39
CA LEU A 14 -14.61 -11.50 29.89
C LEU A 14 -14.76 -13.03 29.95
N VAL A 15 -14.50 -13.70 28.82
CA VAL A 15 -14.53 -15.17 28.73
C VAL A 15 -13.31 -15.75 29.45
N LEU A 16 -13.53 -16.27 30.66
CA LEU A 16 -12.54 -17.08 31.37
C LEU A 16 -12.50 -18.49 30.75
N GLY A 17 -11.64 -18.67 29.75
CA GLY A 17 -11.35 -19.94 29.10
C GLY A 17 -9.92 -19.94 28.56
N ALA A 18 -9.19 -21.04 28.72
CA ALA A 18 -7.76 -21.09 28.43
C ALA A 18 -7.45 -21.13 26.92
N ASN A 19 -7.31 -19.95 26.30
CA ASN A 19 -6.46 -19.72 25.12
C ASN A 19 -6.18 -18.22 24.99
N ALA A 20 -4.91 -17.83 25.12
CA ALA A 20 -4.50 -16.43 25.13
C ALA A 20 -4.40 -15.87 23.70
N ILE A 21 -5.54 -15.45 23.13
CA ILE A 21 -5.53 -14.55 21.96
C ILE A 21 -5.08 -13.17 22.46
N GLN A 22 -3.78 -12.94 22.41
CA GLN A 22 -3.15 -11.65 22.71
C GLN A 22 -3.71 -10.60 21.75
N TYR A 23 -4.46 -9.62 22.26
CA TYR A 23 -4.92 -8.49 21.44
C TYR A 23 -3.70 -7.69 20.99
N ILE A 24 -3.29 -7.85 19.73
CA ILE A 24 -2.28 -6.99 19.10
C ILE A 24 -2.95 -5.64 18.82
N SER A 25 -2.86 -4.73 19.78
CA SER A 25 -3.11 -3.31 19.51
C SER A 25 -2.07 -2.85 18.51
N THR A 26 -2.48 -2.46 17.30
CA THR A 26 -1.57 -1.91 16.29
C THR A 26 -0.81 -0.70 16.86
N PRO A 27 0.51 -0.61 16.64
CA PRO A 27 1.32 0.46 17.21
C PRO A 27 1.05 1.78 16.49
N PHE A 28 0.11 2.58 17.01
CA PHE A 28 -0.09 3.95 16.55
C PHE A 28 1.16 4.80 16.85
N PRO A 29 1.74 5.48 15.84
CA PRO A 29 2.89 6.36 16.06
C PRO A 29 2.50 7.52 16.98
N LYS A 30 3.34 7.80 17.99
CA LYS A 30 3.16 8.94 18.88
C LYS A 30 3.97 10.13 18.37
N THR A 31 3.29 11.22 18.03
CA THR A 31 3.95 12.50 17.73
C THR A 31 4.50 13.11 19.01
N ASN A 32 5.78 13.51 18.98
CA ASN A 32 6.42 14.25 20.05
C ASN A 32 5.95 15.72 20.05
N LYS A 33 6.25 16.44 21.14
CA LYS A 33 5.78 17.84 21.35
C LYS A 33 6.40 18.87 20.39
N ASP A 34 7.44 18.49 19.66
CA ASP A 34 8.12 19.26 18.62
C ASP A 34 7.62 18.93 17.20
N GLY A 35 6.70 17.97 17.05
CA GLY A 35 6.22 17.48 15.76
C GLY A 35 7.03 16.33 15.17
N SER A 36 8.13 15.91 15.79
CA SER A 36 8.86 14.70 15.37
C SER A 36 8.04 13.43 15.64
N ILE A 37 8.24 12.40 14.82
CA ILE A 37 7.64 11.08 15.00
C ILE A 37 8.77 10.11 15.35
N SER A 38 8.57 9.27 16.37
CA SER A 38 9.50 8.21 16.74
C SER A 38 8.80 6.86 16.57
N ILE A 39 9.30 6.05 15.65
CA ILE A 39 8.84 4.66 15.44
C ILE A 39 9.66 3.75 16.36
N VAL A 40 8.99 2.78 16.98
CA VAL A 40 9.61 1.72 17.79
C VAL A 40 9.26 0.39 17.16
N THR A 41 10.25 -0.30 16.62
CA THR A 41 10.11 -1.68 16.16
C THR A 41 9.93 -2.62 17.36
N GLN A 42 9.10 -3.65 17.21
CA GLN A 42 9.08 -4.80 18.13
C GLN A 42 9.35 -6.07 17.31
N GLU A 43 10.36 -6.83 17.74
CA GLU A 43 10.68 -8.15 17.17
C GLU A 43 9.65 -9.20 17.61
N GLY A 44 8.48 -9.18 16.96
CA GLY A 44 7.39 -10.14 17.20
C GLY A 44 7.62 -11.47 16.49
N LYS A 45 8.41 -12.37 17.08
CA LYS A 45 8.61 -13.73 16.53
C LYS A 45 7.32 -14.57 16.61
N LEU A 46 6.56 -14.62 15.52
CA LEU A 46 5.46 -15.56 15.35
C LEU A 46 5.97 -16.88 14.75
N ASP A 47 5.77 -17.99 15.47
CA ASP A 47 6.28 -19.31 15.08
C ASP A 47 5.16 -20.17 14.48
N THR A 48 5.17 -20.40 13.16
CA THR A 48 5.25 -21.74 12.52
C THR A 48 5.02 -21.70 11.00
N SER A 49 6.01 -22.21 10.26
CA SER A 49 5.92 -22.98 8.99
C SER A 49 5.15 -22.50 7.73
N GLU A 50 4.43 -21.37 7.65
CA GLU A 50 3.69 -21.04 6.41
C GLU A 50 3.64 -19.54 5.99
N LEU A 51 4.53 -18.70 6.53
CA LEU A 51 4.54 -17.25 6.25
C LEU A 51 5.72 -16.79 5.36
N ASP A 52 5.70 -17.16 4.08
CA ASP A 52 6.48 -16.48 3.02
C ASP A 52 5.76 -15.18 2.58
N PHE A 53 5.69 -14.23 3.52
CA PHE A 53 5.16 -12.89 3.29
C PHE A 53 6.17 -11.86 3.81
N GLU A 54 6.95 -11.27 2.90
CA GLU A 54 7.50 -9.94 3.12
C GLU A 54 6.31 -8.96 3.21
N GLU A 55 5.82 -8.73 4.43
CA GLU A 55 4.80 -7.72 4.71
C GLU A 55 5.40 -6.33 4.59
N LEU A 56 5.42 -5.84 3.35
CA LEU A 56 5.84 -4.47 3.07
C LEU A 56 4.69 -3.49 3.34
N PHE A 57 5.06 -2.27 3.67
CA PHE A 57 4.15 -1.16 3.91
C PHE A 57 4.65 0.08 3.19
N PHE A 58 3.79 1.05 2.91
CA PHE A 58 4.21 2.42 2.59
C PHE A 58 3.38 3.42 3.39
N GLU A 59 3.98 4.57 3.72
CA GLU A 59 3.26 5.65 4.40
C GLU A 59 2.91 6.77 3.40
N VAL A 60 1.67 7.25 3.45
CA VAL A 60 1.31 8.55 2.87
C VAL A 60 1.62 9.63 3.90
N ILE A 61 2.56 10.51 3.61
CA ILE A 61 2.90 11.63 4.52
C ILE A 61 2.18 12.94 4.16
N HIS A 62 1.60 13.04 2.95
CA HIS A 62 0.78 14.18 2.54
C HIS A 62 -0.26 13.81 1.46
N PRO A 63 -1.52 14.27 1.56
CA PRO A 63 -2.07 15.18 2.55
C PRO A 63 -2.50 14.47 3.84
N LYS A 64 -2.62 15.23 4.94
CA LYS A 64 -2.72 14.66 6.30
C LYS A 64 -4.02 13.88 6.55
N GLU A 65 -5.07 14.19 5.79
CA GLU A 65 -6.40 13.57 5.88
C GLU A 65 -6.42 12.08 5.50
N ILE A 66 -5.39 11.61 4.80
CA ILE A 66 -5.18 10.19 4.46
C ILE A 66 -3.79 9.70 4.90
N SER A 67 -3.17 10.38 5.86
CA SER A 67 -1.85 9.98 6.35
C SER A 67 -1.97 8.69 7.16
N TYR A 68 -1.50 7.61 6.55
CA TYR A 68 -1.74 6.24 6.97
C TYR A 68 -0.71 5.28 6.36
N THR A 69 -0.55 4.12 7.00
CA THR A 69 0.38 3.06 6.62
C THR A 69 -0.37 1.96 5.87
N PHE A 70 -0.14 1.84 4.57
CA PHE A 70 -0.83 0.91 3.68
C PHE A 70 -0.01 -0.37 3.49
N ARG A 71 -0.64 -1.55 3.65
CA ARG A 71 0.01 -2.85 3.41
C ARG A 71 0.09 -3.12 1.91
N ILE A 72 1.24 -3.58 1.44
CA ILE A 72 1.55 -3.89 0.05
C ILE A 72 2.24 -5.24 -0.07
N LYS A 73 2.23 -5.85 -1.26
CA LYS A 73 2.93 -7.11 -1.54
C LYS A 73 3.80 -6.98 -2.79
N LEU A 74 5.04 -7.45 -2.74
CA LEU A 74 5.91 -7.50 -3.91
C LEU A 74 5.38 -8.44 -5.00
N ALA A 75 5.71 -8.11 -6.23
CA ALA A 75 5.63 -9.01 -7.38
C ALA A 75 6.48 -10.27 -7.17
N LYS A 76 6.00 -11.41 -7.67
CA LYS A 76 6.73 -12.69 -7.70
C LYS A 76 7.24 -12.96 -9.11
N GLY A 77 8.56 -12.98 -9.28
CA GLY A 77 9.22 -13.31 -10.55
C GLY A 77 9.37 -12.15 -11.55
N PHE A 78 9.01 -10.91 -11.19
CA PHE A 78 9.36 -9.72 -11.96
C PHE A 78 9.52 -8.50 -11.03
N GLY A 79 10.18 -7.44 -11.53
CA GLY A 79 10.52 -6.26 -10.73
C GLY A 79 11.72 -6.49 -9.80
N SER A 80 12.09 -5.46 -9.04
CA SER A 80 13.12 -5.53 -8.00
C SER A 80 12.53 -5.41 -6.59
N SER A 81 13.29 -5.83 -5.57
CA SER A 81 13.00 -5.47 -4.18
C SER A 81 13.44 -4.03 -3.91
N PHE A 82 12.83 -3.38 -2.91
CA PHE A 82 13.29 -2.06 -2.44
C PHE A 82 14.63 -2.22 -1.70
N GLN A 83 15.72 -1.71 -2.29
CA GLN A 83 17.04 -1.70 -1.66
C GLN A 83 17.19 -0.63 -0.56
N LYS A 84 16.28 0.34 -0.53
CA LYS A 84 16.16 1.42 0.45
C LYS A 84 14.76 2.03 0.38
N PRO A 85 14.31 2.80 1.39
CA PRO A 85 13.10 3.60 1.28
C PRO A 85 13.15 4.56 0.08
N LEU A 86 11.99 4.79 -0.53
CA LEU A 86 11.80 5.89 -1.46
C LEU A 86 11.27 7.10 -0.68
N GLU A 87 12.07 8.14 -0.56
CA GLU A 87 11.71 9.39 0.12
C GLU A 87 11.35 10.49 -0.88
N ASN A 88 10.47 11.41 -0.48
CA ASN A 88 10.10 12.62 -1.25
C ASN A 88 9.51 12.35 -2.65
N VAL A 89 9.27 11.08 -3.01
CA VAL A 89 8.60 10.65 -4.24
C VAL A 89 7.11 10.89 -4.16
N LYS A 90 6.49 11.20 -5.30
CA LYS A 90 5.04 11.35 -5.42
C LYS A 90 4.37 10.07 -5.94
N LEU A 91 3.15 9.78 -5.49
CA LEU A 91 2.29 8.80 -6.12
C LEU A 91 1.48 9.47 -7.24
N ILE A 92 1.69 9.04 -8.48
CA ILE A 92 1.14 9.67 -9.70
C ILE A 92 0.31 8.66 -10.49
N PRO A 93 -1.01 8.85 -10.65
CA PRO A 93 -1.84 8.03 -11.54
C PRO A 93 -1.35 8.12 -12.98
N THR A 94 -1.22 6.98 -13.65
CA THR A 94 -0.88 6.96 -15.08
C THR A 94 -2.05 7.47 -15.93
N GLU A 95 -1.72 8.07 -17.07
CA GLU A 95 -2.66 8.46 -18.12
C GLU A 95 -2.29 7.69 -19.40
N PRO A 96 -2.99 6.60 -19.81
CA PRO A 96 -4.17 5.99 -19.20
C PRO A 96 -3.86 5.18 -17.94
N TYR A 97 -4.84 5.13 -17.02
CA TYR A 97 -4.68 4.56 -15.67
C TYR A 97 -4.40 3.05 -15.65
N ASN A 98 -4.66 2.32 -16.73
CA ASN A 98 -4.31 0.91 -16.84
C ASN A 98 -2.85 0.67 -17.27
N ALA A 99 -2.10 1.70 -17.70
CA ALA A 99 -0.73 1.63 -18.20
C ALA A 99 -0.46 0.55 -19.29
N CYS A 100 -1.49 0.13 -20.05
CA CYS A 100 -1.34 -0.96 -21.02
C CYS A 100 -0.78 -0.53 -22.39
N GLY A 101 -0.71 0.78 -22.65
CA GLY A 101 -0.04 1.37 -23.81
C GLY A 101 0.83 2.56 -23.40
N SER A 102 1.13 3.45 -24.34
CA SER A 102 1.92 4.66 -24.10
C SER A 102 1.33 5.53 -22.99
N ILE A 103 2.13 5.81 -21.95
CA ILE A 103 1.75 6.69 -20.84
C ILE A 103 2.03 8.14 -21.23
N LEU A 104 0.97 8.95 -21.28
CA LEU A 104 0.96 10.33 -21.77
C LEU A 104 1.57 11.32 -20.78
N ASN A 105 1.50 11.03 -19.47
CA ASN A 105 1.97 11.88 -18.38
C ASN A 105 3.29 11.42 -17.75
N GLY A 106 4.15 10.78 -18.56
CA GLY A 106 5.44 10.26 -18.15
C GLY A 106 6.43 11.32 -17.62
N ASP A 107 6.23 12.59 -17.99
CA ASP A 107 6.93 13.75 -17.44
C ASP A 107 6.68 13.92 -15.93
N LYS A 108 5.44 13.71 -15.47
CA LYS A 108 5.05 13.77 -14.05
C LYS A 108 5.54 12.54 -13.27
N ILE A 109 5.59 11.38 -13.93
CA ILE A 109 5.94 10.08 -13.33
C ILE A 109 7.45 9.89 -13.16
N ARG A 110 8.28 10.57 -13.95
CA ARG A 110 9.74 10.42 -13.90
C ARG A 110 10.31 10.72 -12.51
N GLY A 111 11.00 9.75 -11.91
CA GLY A 111 11.51 9.81 -10.53
C GLY A 111 10.46 9.67 -9.43
N ASN A 112 9.19 9.44 -9.79
CA ASN A 112 8.05 9.30 -8.90
C ASN A 112 7.47 7.86 -8.98
N VAL A 113 6.53 7.53 -8.10
CA VAL A 113 5.86 6.23 -8.08
C VAL A 113 4.68 6.24 -9.05
N ALA A 114 4.69 5.35 -10.05
CA ALA A 114 3.57 5.15 -10.94
C ALA A 114 2.42 4.45 -10.19
N PHE A 115 1.20 4.93 -10.37
CA PHE A 115 -0.01 4.33 -9.80
C PHE A 115 -0.94 3.88 -10.92
N VAL A 116 -1.27 2.59 -10.91
CA VAL A 116 -1.90 1.89 -12.04
C VAL A 116 -3.03 1.01 -11.54
N VAL A 117 -4.10 0.87 -12.33
CA VAL A 117 -5.18 -0.10 -12.06
C VAL A 117 -4.96 -1.43 -12.79
N ARG A 118 -5.30 -2.53 -12.12
CA ARG A 118 -5.38 -3.89 -12.66
C ARG A 118 -6.43 -3.99 -13.79
N GLY A 119 -6.26 -4.98 -14.67
CA GLY A 119 -7.10 -5.19 -15.86
C GLY A 119 -6.38 -4.93 -17.17
N ASP A 120 -7.01 -5.33 -18.29
CA ASP A 120 -6.64 -5.15 -19.70
C ASP A 120 -5.32 -5.77 -20.20
N CYS A 121 -4.27 -5.83 -19.36
CA CYS A 121 -2.96 -6.40 -19.70
C CYS A 121 -2.23 -6.97 -18.48
N SER A 122 -1.16 -7.73 -18.71
CA SER A 122 -0.35 -8.37 -17.67
C SER A 122 0.35 -7.37 -16.74
N PHE A 123 0.66 -7.81 -15.52
CA PHE A 123 1.42 -7.01 -14.56
C PHE A 123 2.81 -6.63 -15.09
N THR A 124 3.52 -7.55 -15.77
CA THR A 124 4.79 -7.28 -16.46
C THR A 124 4.66 -6.13 -17.46
N THR A 125 3.58 -6.08 -18.24
CA THR A 125 3.36 -5.02 -19.25
C THR A 125 3.19 -3.65 -18.59
N LYS A 126 2.42 -3.58 -17.51
CA LYS A 126 2.23 -2.35 -16.71
C LYS A 126 3.55 -1.87 -16.12
N ALA A 127 4.38 -2.80 -15.66
CA ALA A 127 5.69 -2.52 -15.06
C ALA A 127 6.71 -2.03 -16.09
N VAL A 128 6.88 -2.72 -17.23
CA VAL A 128 7.71 -2.27 -18.36
C VAL A 128 7.30 -0.88 -18.85
N ASN A 129 5.99 -0.63 -19.02
CA ASN A 129 5.52 0.69 -19.49
C ASN A 129 5.78 1.81 -18.46
N SER A 130 5.69 1.51 -17.17
CA SER A 130 6.00 2.47 -16.09
C SER A 130 7.50 2.74 -15.97
N GLU A 131 8.33 1.71 -16.12
CA GLU A 131 9.80 1.81 -16.16
C GLU A 131 10.28 2.64 -17.36
N ASN A 132 9.68 2.44 -18.55
CA ASN A 132 10.01 3.18 -19.77
C ASN A 132 9.81 4.71 -19.64
N VAL A 133 8.83 5.17 -18.84
CA VAL A 133 8.67 6.61 -18.53
C VAL A 133 9.55 7.09 -17.37
N GLY A 134 10.31 6.20 -16.74
CA GLY A 134 11.26 6.51 -15.67
C GLY A 134 10.64 6.57 -14.28
N ALA A 135 9.59 5.79 -14.01
CA ALA A 135 9.07 5.63 -12.65
C ALA A 135 10.14 5.08 -11.70
N ALA A 136 10.13 5.50 -10.44
CA ALA A 136 11.02 4.98 -9.40
C ALA A 136 10.51 3.65 -8.80
N ALA A 137 9.19 3.44 -8.82
CA ALA A 137 8.50 2.21 -8.46
C ALA A 137 7.08 2.21 -9.08
N LEU A 138 6.39 1.08 -8.99
CA LEU A 138 5.01 0.88 -9.45
C LEU A 138 4.13 0.31 -8.33
N ILE A 139 3.00 0.96 -8.06
CA ILE A 139 1.90 0.41 -7.26
C ILE A 139 0.74 0.07 -8.20
N ILE A 140 0.30 -1.19 -8.20
CA ILE A 140 -0.87 -1.67 -8.93
C ILE A 140 -2.01 -1.90 -7.94
N THR A 141 -3.08 -1.10 -8.04
CA THR A 141 -4.34 -1.36 -7.31
C THR A 141 -5.20 -2.37 -8.07
N ASP A 142 -5.93 -3.22 -7.35
CA ASP A 142 -7.01 -4.02 -7.94
C ASP A 142 -8.13 -3.11 -8.50
N ASN A 143 -8.92 -3.66 -9.42
CA ASN A 143 -10.10 -3.07 -10.04
C ASN A 143 -11.42 -3.66 -9.52
N ASP A 144 -11.40 -4.79 -8.81
CA ASP A 144 -12.59 -5.45 -8.25
C ASP A 144 -12.93 -4.93 -6.84
N PRO A 145 -14.08 -4.26 -6.61
CA PRO A 145 -14.49 -3.79 -5.30
C PRO A 145 -14.86 -4.88 -4.30
N LEU A 146 -14.99 -6.13 -4.74
CA LEU A 146 -15.24 -7.28 -3.86
C LEU A 146 -13.94 -7.98 -3.45
N ASN A 147 -12.79 -7.66 -4.06
CA ASN A 147 -11.51 -8.25 -3.71
C ASN A 147 -10.77 -7.44 -2.63
N GLU A 148 -11.00 -7.80 -1.36
CA GLU A 148 -10.21 -7.28 -0.23
C GLU A 148 -8.89 -8.05 0.01
N MET A 149 -8.54 -9.05 -0.81
CA MET A 149 -7.39 -9.93 -0.58
C MET A 149 -6.08 -9.46 -1.25
N MET A 150 -4.96 -9.85 -0.64
CA MET A 150 -3.61 -9.69 -1.18
C MET A 150 -3.31 -10.80 -2.21
N ILE A 151 -3.26 -10.45 -3.49
CA ILE A 151 -2.96 -11.40 -4.58
C ILE A 151 -1.45 -11.49 -4.86
N ASP A 152 -0.99 -12.61 -5.39
CA ASP A 152 0.35 -12.72 -5.98
C ASP A 152 0.34 -12.14 -7.41
N MET A 153 1.06 -11.04 -7.63
CA MET A 153 1.35 -10.57 -8.98
C MET A 153 2.49 -11.41 -9.56
N VAL A 154 2.15 -12.37 -10.41
CA VAL A 154 3.13 -13.21 -11.12
C VAL A 154 3.52 -12.59 -12.47
N GLY A 155 4.68 -13.00 -12.99
CA GLY A 155 5.10 -12.72 -14.36
C GLY A 155 4.20 -13.37 -15.42
N ASP A 156 4.46 -13.06 -16.68
CA ASP A 156 3.66 -13.48 -17.84
C ASP A 156 4.48 -14.28 -18.88
N ASP A 157 5.53 -14.97 -18.42
CA ASP A 157 6.45 -15.82 -19.18
C ASP A 157 7.18 -15.15 -20.37
N THR A 158 6.96 -13.85 -20.61
CA THR A 158 7.57 -13.08 -21.72
C THR A 158 9.08 -12.83 -21.59
N GLN A 159 9.70 -13.25 -20.48
CA GLN A 159 11.12 -13.03 -20.13
C GLN A 159 11.57 -11.56 -20.14
N ARG A 160 10.62 -10.62 -20.11
CA ARG A 160 10.90 -9.18 -20.02
C ARG A 160 11.40 -8.83 -18.62
N VAL A 161 12.65 -8.38 -18.54
CA VAL A 161 13.25 -7.85 -17.31
C VAL A 161 12.57 -6.53 -16.94
N VAL A 162 12.31 -6.35 -15.64
CA VAL A 162 11.81 -5.11 -15.03
C VAL A 162 12.67 -4.83 -13.81
N ASN A 163 13.24 -3.63 -13.70
CA ASN A 163 14.22 -3.28 -12.67
C ASN A 163 13.65 -2.36 -11.58
N ILE A 164 12.41 -1.86 -11.75
CA ILE A 164 11.71 -1.05 -10.74
C ILE A 164 10.96 -1.94 -9.73
N PRO A 165 10.85 -1.53 -8.45
CA PRO A 165 10.00 -2.22 -7.50
C PRO A 165 8.53 -2.16 -7.93
N SER A 166 7.86 -3.30 -7.88
CA SER A 166 6.47 -3.46 -8.35
C SER A 166 5.63 -4.13 -7.26
N VAL A 167 4.60 -3.46 -6.76
CA VAL A 167 3.79 -3.94 -5.64
C VAL A 167 2.28 -3.87 -5.88
N TYR A 168 1.55 -4.78 -5.24
CA TYR A 168 0.10 -4.85 -5.25
C TYR A 168 -0.51 -4.11 -4.05
N LEU A 169 -1.67 -3.48 -4.28
CA LEU A 169 -2.52 -2.84 -3.28
C LEU A 169 -4.00 -3.29 -3.48
N PRO A 170 -4.75 -3.64 -2.41
CA PRO A 170 -6.18 -3.97 -2.54
C PRO A 170 -7.02 -2.81 -3.06
N TRP A 171 -8.15 -3.12 -3.72
CA TRP A 171 -9.03 -2.12 -4.34
C TRP A 171 -9.46 -1.00 -3.38
N LYS A 172 -9.78 -1.36 -2.14
CA LYS A 172 -10.32 -0.45 -1.12
C LYS A 172 -9.40 0.72 -0.83
N ASP A 173 -8.13 0.42 -0.62
CA ASP A 173 -7.09 1.41 -0.32
C ASP A 173 -6.74 2.20 -1.57
N GLY A 174 -6.57 1.52 -2.71
CA GLY A 174 -6.28 2.17 -3.99
C GLY A 174 -7.41 3.10 -4.48
N TYR A 175 -8.66 2.75 -4.22
CA TYR A 175 -9.83 3.61 -4.48
C TYR A 175 -9.80 4.86 -3.59
N MET A 176 -9.54 4.71 -2.28
CA MET A 176 -9.46 5.84 -1.35
C MET A 176 -8.30 6.78 -1.69
N ILE A 177 -7.15 6.23 -2.09
CA ILE A 177 -6.01 6.98 -2.60
C ILE A 177 -6.39 7.71 -3.89
N LYS A 178 -6.84 7.00 -4.93
CA LYS A 178 -7.17 7.59 -6.25
C LYS A 178 -8.18 8.72 -6.14
N LYS A 179 -9.28 8.50 -5.42
CA LYS A 179 -10.33 9.48 -5.14
C LYS A 179 -9.81 10.74 -4.45
N THR A 180 -8.81 10.59 -3.60
CA THR A 180 -8.20 11.71 -2.88
C THR A 180 -7.19 12.46 -3.78
N ILE A 181 -6.45 11.78 -4.66
CA ILE A 181 -5.59 12.43 -5.68
C ILE A 181 -6.45 13.29 -6.61
N ASP A 182 -7.55 12.72 -7.11
CA ASP A 182 -8.48 13.39 -8.02
C ASP A 182 -9.13 14.63 -7.39
N LYS A 183 -9.40 14.60 -6.08
CA LYS A 183 -9.89 15.75 -5.32
C LYS A 183 -8.79 16.80 -5.08
N ALA A 184 -7.58 16.36 -4.72
CA ALA A 184 -6.45 17.22 -4.35
C ALA A 184 -5.71 17.80 -5.57
N HIS A 185 -5.99 17.31 -6.79
CA HIS A 185 -5.31 17.69 -8.03
C HIS A 185 -3.77 17.56 -7.96
N SER A 186 -3.27 16.68 -7.07
CA SER A 186 -1.85 16.57 -6.73
C SER A 186 -1.50 15.16 -6.23
N GLY A 187 -0.30 14.71 -6.57
CA GLY A 187 0.22 13.39 -6.16
C GLY A 187 0.81 13.41 -4.76
N PHE A 188 0.64 12.31 -4.03
CA PHE A 188 0.97 12.19 -2.61
C PHE A 188 2.44 11.93 -2.37
N ALA A 189 3.04 12.64 -1.42
CA ALA A 189 4.36 12.30 -0.93
C ALA A 189 4.28 10.95 -0.18
N LEU A 190 5.11 9.99 -0.58
CA LEU A 190 5.22 8.68 0.06
C LEU A 190 6.56 8.53 0.79
N LEU A 191 6.56 7.66 1.81
CA LEU A 191 7.74 6.96 2.28
C LEU A 191 7.64 5.49 1.86
N GLY A 192 8.67 4.99 1.18
CA GLY A 192 8.77 3.58 0.75
C GLY A 192 8.96 2.61 1.93
N PRO A 193 8.91 1.29 1.64
CA PRO A 193 8.93 0.26 2.66
C PRO A 193 10.18 0.22 3.54
N ASN A 194 10.01 -0.45 4.67
CA ASN A 194 10.91 -0.64 5.81
C ASN A 194 11.03 0.59 6.73
N GLY A 195 10.91 1.82 6.22
CA GLY A 195 10.69 3.02 7.06
C GLY A 195 11.83 3.35 8.05
N GLU A 196 13.04 2.87 7.78
CA GLU A 196 14.23 3.12 8.59
C GLU A 196 14.96 4.40 8.15
N CYS A 197 15.44 5.17 9.13
CA CYS A 197 16.15 6.45 9.00
C CYS A 197 17.66 6.29 9.26
#